data_AF-A0A438AUY3-F1
#
_entry.id   AF-A0A438AUY3-F1
#
_cell.length_a   1.000
_cell.length_b   1.000
_cell.length_c   1.000
_cell.angle_alpha   90.00
_cell.angle_beta   90.00
_cell.angle_gamma   90.00
#
_symmetry.space_group_name_H-M   'P 1'
#
loop_
_entity.id
_entity.type
_entity.pdbx_description
1 polymer ?
#
loop_
_entity_poly.entity_id
_entity_poly.type
_entity_poly.pdbx_seq_one_letter_code
_entity_poly.pdbx_strand_id
1 'polypeptide(L)'
;MADQRAELAARQDDARKQIADAQEQADAAETAMQTARDTQEEADKHAAAVNEQLDEREEELDRREAALEPREADAAKSKFGSGVHLVGVDINPGTYRAAGGNYCYWERLSGTSGEFDDLIANGGVEGAVVVTISPSDVAFSSSGCGTWSKAG
;
A
#
# COMPACT_ATOMS: atom_id res chain seq x y z
N MET A 1 28.40 -71.25 44.92
CA MET A 1 26.94 -71.23 45.19
C MET A 1 26.52 -70.04 46.05
N ALA A 2 27.06 -69.83 47.26
CA ALA A 2 26.69 -68.67 48.10
C ALA A 2 27.08 -67.32 47.48
N ASP A 3 28.29 -67.24 46.90
CA ASP A 3 28.82 -66.02 46.29
C ASP A 3 28.04 -65.59 45.02
N GLN A 4 27.75 -66.55 44.14
CA GLN A 4 26.90 -66.33 42.95
C GLN A 4 25.48 -65.88 43.30
N ARG A 5 24.92 -66.31 44.43
CA ARG A 5 23.57 -65.91 44.86
C ARG A 5 23.54 -64.48 45.37
N ALA A 6 24.60 -64.03 46.05
CA ALA A 6 24.75 -62.64 46.47
C ALA A 6 24.95 -61.70 45.28
N GLU A 7 25.76 -62.11 44.30
CA GLU A 7 25.96 -61.35 43.06
C GLU A 7 24.67 -61.24 42.24
N LEU A 8 23.89 -62.33 42.13
CA LEU A 8 22.59 -62.31 41.45
C LEU A 8 21.60 -61.35 42.15
N ALA A 9 21.57 -61.33 43.48
CA ALA A 9 20.71 -60.42 44.24
C ALA A 9 21.10 -58.95 44.01
N ALA A 10 22.40 -58.63 44.02
CA ALA A 10 22.89 -57.28 43.72
C ALA A 10 22.52 -56.83 42.29
N ARG A 11 22.63 -57.73 41.30
CA ARG A 11 22.20 -57.47 39.92
C ARG A 11 20.68 -57.27 39.82
N GLN A 12 19.88 -58.00 40.59
CA GLN A 12 18.43 -57.80 40.63
C GLN A 12 18.05 -56.44 41.22
N ASP A 13 18.73 -56.00 42.26
CA ASP A 13 18.49 -54.68 42.87
C ASP A 13 18.91 -53.54 41.95
N ASP A 14 20.03 -53.69 41.23
CA ASP A 14 20.47 -52.72 40.21
C ASP A 14 19.49 -52.64 39.03
N ALA A 15 19.06 -53.79 38.51
CA ALA A 15 18.06 -53.84 37.44
C ALA A 15 16.72 -53.21 37.86
N ARG A 16 16.29 -53.39 39.12
CA ARG A 16 15.08 -52.75 39.65
C ARG A 16 15.20 -51.22 39.70
N LYS A 17 16.37 -50.69 40.07
CA LYS A 17 16.62 -49.24 40.06
C LYS A 17 16.60 -48.69 38.64
N GLN A 18 17.29 -49.34 37.71
CA GLN A 18 17.29 -48.95 36.31
C GLN A 18 15.88 -48.96 35.69
N ILE A 19 15.03 -49.94 36.05
CA ILE A 19 13.64 -49.97 35.61
C ILE A 19 12.84 -48.79 36.18
N ALA A 20 13.02 -48.46 37.47
CA ALA A 20 12.35 -47.32 38.08
C ALA A 20 12.78 -45.99 37.42
N ASP A 21 14.08 -45.81 37.20
CA ASP A 21 14.63 -44.62 36.53
C ASP A 21 14.12 -44.52 35.07
N ALA A 22 14.06 -45.66 34.36
CA ALA A 22 13.53 -45.70 32.99
C ALA A 22 12.02 -45.40 32.93
N GLN A 23 11.25 -45.84 33.93
CA GLN A 23 9.83 -45.50 34.05
C GLN A 23 9.63 -44.01 34.31
N GLU A 24 10.40 -43.42 35.23
CA GLU A 24 10.37 -41.97 35.50
C GLU A 24 10.72 -41.15 34.25
N GLN A 25 11.74 -41.58 33.50
CA GLN A 25 12.11 -40.96 32.23
C GLN A 25 11.02 -41.10 31.16
N ALA A 26 10.32 -42.23 31.11
CA ALA A 26 9.22 -42.45 30.17
C ALA A 26 8.03 -41.55 30.48
N ASP A 27 7.65 -41.41 31.76
CA ASP A 27 6.55 -40.53 32.20
C ASP A 27 6.89 -39.04 31.93
N ALA A 28 8.16 -38.65 32.16
CA ALA A 28 8.65 -37.32 31.83
C ALA A 28 8.63 -37.07 30.31
N ALA A 29 9.03 -38.05 29.50
CA ALA A 29 8.99 -37.96 28.05
C ALA A 29 7.56 -37.87 27.51
N GLU A 30 6.61 -38.61 28.08
CA GLU A 30 5.19 -38.53 27.73
C GLU A 30 4.62 -37.14 28.03
N THR A 31 4.93 -36.59 29.22
CA THR A 31 4.53 -35.24 29.62
C THR A 31 5.10 -34.18 28.67
N ALA A 32 6.38 -34.31 28.30
CA ALA A 32 7.03 -33.41 27.35
C ALA A 32 6.40 -33.50 25.95
N MET A 33 6.08 -34.71 25.47
CA MET A 33 5.40 -34.91 24.18
C MET A 33 3.98 -34.31 24.19
N GLN A 34 3.24 -34.45 25.28
CA GLN A 34 1.92 -33.84 25.41
C GLN A 34 2.03 -32.30 25.36
N THR A 35 2.98 -31.74 26.10
CA THR A 35 3.24 -30.28 26.10
C THR A 35 3.61 -29.78 24.70
N ALA A 36 4.43 -30.53 23.96
CA ALA A 36 4.78 -30.19 22.58
C ALA A 36 3.58 -30.25 21.64
N ARG A 37 2.67 -31.22 21.80
CA ARG A 37 1.43 -31.31 21.04
C ARG A 37 0.50 -30.13 21.32
N ASP A 38 0.29 -29.80 22.59
CA ASP A 38 -0.54 -28.67 22.99
C ASP A 38 0.03 -27.35 22.44
N THR A 39 1.36 -27.20 22.49
CA THR A 39 2.05 -26.04 21.91
C THR A 39 1.87 -25.96 20.40
N GLN A 40 1.97 -27.08 19.69
CA GLN A 40 1.74 -27.13 18.24
C GLN A 40 0.29 -26.79 17.89
N GLU A 41 -0.68 -27.30 18.64
CA GLU A 41 -2.09 -26.99 18.42
C GLU A 41 -2.38 -25.49 18.57
N GLU A 42 -1.82 -24.85 19.61
CA GLU A 42 -1.96 -23.40 19.79
C GLU A 42 -1.24 -22.61 18.71
N ALA A 43 -0.08 -23.07 18.24
CA ALA A 43 0.62 -22.47 17.12
C ALA A 43 -0.18 -22.57 15.81
N ASP A 44 -0.81 -23.71 15.55
CA ASP A 44 -1.66 -23.95 14.37
C ASP A 44 -2.91 -23.05 14.40
N LYS A 45 -3.55 -22.92 15.57
CA LYS A 45 -4.67 -21.98 15.76
C LYS A 45 -4.24 -20.53 15.52
N HIS A 46 -3.08 -20.14 16.05
CA HIS A 46 -2.56 -18.80 15.84
C HIS A 46 -2.25 -18.54 14.37
N ALA A 47 -1.63 -19.49 13.68
CA ALA A 47 -1.35 -19.40 12.25
C ALA A 47 -2.64 -19.25 11.43
N ALA A 48 -3.69 -20.03 11.75
CA ALA A 48 -4.99 -19.91 11.10
C ALA A 48 -5.61 -18.52 11.31
N ALA A 49 -5.59 -18.01 12.55
CA ALA A 49 -6.11 -16.68 12.87
C ALA A 49 -5.33 -15.55 12.16
N VAL A 50 -4.01 -15.69 12.04
CA VAL A 50 -3.19 -14.71 11.31
C VAL A 50 -3.49 -14.76 9.81
N ASN A 51 -3.68 -15.94 9.22
CA ASN A 51 -4.03 -16.05 7.80
C ASN A 51 -5.40 -15.42 7.51
N GLU A 52 -6.40 -15.65 8.37
CA GLU A 52 -7.70 -14.99 8.25
C GLU A 52 -7.58 -13.46 8.34
N GLN A 53 -6.78 -12.94 9.27
CA GLN A 53 -6.50 -11.50 9.36
C GLN A 53 -5.77 -10.94 8.13
N LEU A 54 -4.92 -11.73 7.47
CA LEU A 54 -4.25 -11.32 6.24
C LEU A 54 -5.25 -11.22 5.10
N ASP A 55 -6.15 -12.19 4.96
CA ASP A 55 -7.20 -12.18 3.94
C ASP A 55 -8.11 -10.94 4.11
N GLU A 56 -8.55 -10.63 5.33
CA GLU A 56 -9.36 -9.43 5.62
C GLU A 56 -8.62 -8.12 5.27
N ARG A 57 -7.32 -8.07 5.55
CA ARG A 57 -6.49 -6.89 5.24
C ARG A 57 -6.23 -6.75 3.75
N GLU A 58 -6.05 -7.84 3.03
CA GLU A 58 -5.92 -7.83 1.57
C GLU A 58 -7.18 -7.25 0.93
N GLU A 59 -8.37 -7.69 1.35
CA GLU A 59 -9.64 -7.13 0.87
C GLU A 59 -9.84 -5.64 1.26
N GLU A 60 -9.34 -5.21 2.41
CA GLU A 60 -9.34 -3.77 2.77
C GLU A 60 -8.42 -2.96 1.86
N LEU A 61 -7.21 -3.47 1.59
CA LEU A 61 -6.24 -2.81 0.73
C LEU A 61 -6.79 -2.66 -0.69
N ASP A 62 -7.34 -3.74 -1.27
CA ASP A 62 -7.95 -3.72 -2.60
C ASP A 62 -9.06 -2.67 -2.71
N ARG A 63 -9.95 -2.60 -1.70
CA ARG A 63 -11.01 -1.59 -1.66
C ARG A 63 -10.46 -0.17 -1.59
N ARG A 64 -9.37 0.04 -0.85
CA ARG A 64 -8.74 1.36 -0.72
C ARG A 64 -8.03 1.78 -1.99
N GLU A 65 -7.32 0.86 -2.64
CA GLU A 65 -6.66 1.11 -3.92
C GLU A 65 -7.68 1.45 -5.01
N ALA A 66 -8.73 0.65 -5.15
CA ALA A 66 -9.82 0.93 -6.09
C ALA A 66 -10.51 2.27 -5.83
N ALA A 67 -10.60 2.71 -4.57
CA ALA A 67 -11.15 4.02 -4.22
C ALA A 67 -10.19 5.19 -4.47
N LEU A 68 -8.88 4.95 -4.51
CA LEU A 68 -7.86 5.97 -4.75
C LEU A 68 -7.59 6.19 -6.23
N GLU A 69 -7.60 5.15 -7.06
CA GLU A 69 -7.34 5.24 -8.50
C GLU A 69 -8.07 6.40 -9.21
N PRO A 70 -9.41 6.54 -9.12
CA PRO A 70 -10.11 7.64 -9.79
C PRO A 70 -9.77 9.01 -9.19
N ARG A 71 -9.43 9.07 -7.90
CA ARG A 71 -9.06 10.32 -7.22
C ARG A 71 -7.67 10.78 -7.62
N GLU A 72 -6.74 9.85 -7.80
CA GLU A 72 -5.40 10.13 -8.31
C GLU A 72 -5.44 10.55 -9.78
N ALA A 73 -6.25 9.87 -10.60
CA ALA A 73 -6.49 10.26 -11.98
C ALA A 73 -7.10 11.67 -12.09
N ASP A 74 -8.06 12.02 -11.23
CA ASP A 74 -8.64 13.36 -11.18
C ASP A 74 -7.63 14.41 -10.69
N ALA A 75 -6.82 14.08 -9.68
CA ALA A 75 -5.78 14.95 -9.16
C ALA A 75 -4.68 15.22 -10.20
N ALA A 76 -4.33 14.24 -11.03
CA ALA A 76 -3.37 14.41 -12.12
C ALA A 76 -3.81 15.48 -13.14
N LYS A 77 -5.11 15.61 -13.41
CA LYS A 77 -5.70 16.66 -14.28
C LYS A 77 -5.62 18.07 -13.67
N SER A 78 -5.16 18.19 -12.42
CA SER A 78 -5.01 19.47 -11.72
C SER A 78 -3.57 20.01 -11.75
N LYS A 79 -2.67 19.38 -12.52
CA LYS A 79 -1.30 19.84 -12.73
C LYS A 79 -0.84 19.55 -14.16
N PHE A 80 -0.43 20.60 -14.89
CA PHE A 80 -0.08 20.46 -16.29
C PHE A 80 0.99 21.49 -16.74
N GLY A 81 1.63 21.23 -17.87
CA GLY A 81 2.67 22.09 -18.45
C GLY A 81 2.18 22.90 -19.65
N SER A 82 3.12 23.37 -20.47
CA SER A 82 2.80 24.01 -21.75
C SER A 82 2.12 23.05 -22.73
N GLY A 83 1.43 23.62 -23.72
CA GLY A 83 0.63 22.89 -24.71
C GLY A 83 -0.85 23.27 -24.66
N VAL A 84 -1.62 22.64 -25.54
CA VAL A 84 -3.08 22.75 -25.60
C VAL A 84 -3.68 21.59 -24.82
N HIS A 85 -4.58 21.90 -23.89
CA HIS A 85 -5.25 20.92 -23.03
C HIS A 85 -6.76 21.08 -23.13
N LEU A 86 -7.48 20.01 -23.39
CA LEU A 86 -8.95 20.01 -23.41
C LEU A 86 -9.51 20.07 -21.99
N VAL A 87 -10.39 21.02 -21.74
CA VAL A 87 -10.99 21.22 -20.41
C VAL A 87 -12.06 20.16 -20.17
N GLY A 88 -12.02 19.52 -19.00
CA GLY A 88 -12.85 18.38 -18.63
C GLY A 88 -12.33 17.02 -19.14
N VAL A 89 -11.36 17.01 -20.05
CA VAL A 89 -10.74 15.79 -20.58
C VAL A 89 -9.33 15.65 -20.02
N ASP A 90 -8.43 16.56 -20.41
CA ASP A 90 -7.01 16.56 -20.05
C ASP A 90 -6.76 17.28 -18.73
N ILE A 91 -7.50 18.38 -18.50
CA ILE A 91 -7.38 19.21 -17.30
C ILE A 91 -8.75 19.51 -16.69
N ASN A 92 -8.81 19.65 -15.38
CA ASN A 92 -10.05 20.02 -14.70
C ASN A 92 -10.30 21.54 -14.79
N PRO A 93 -11.56 22.00 -14.80
CA PRO A 93 -11.84 23.42 -14.64
C PRO A 93 -11.47 23.90 -13.23
N GLY A 94 -11.14 25.19 -13.12
CA GLY A 94 -10.84 25.85 -11.86
C GLY A 94 -9.78 26.93 -11.98
N THR A 95 -9.31 27.41 -10.84
CA THR A 95 -8.27 28.45 -10.78
C THR A 95 -6.91 27.79 -10.72
N TYR A 96 -6.00 28.20 -11.59
CA TYR A 96 -4.64 27.68 -11.69
C TYR A 96 -3.61 28.77 -11.45
N ARG A 97 -2.46 28.38 -10.92
CA ARG A 97 -1.29 29.24 -10.72
C ARG A 97 -0.09 28.63 -11.42
N ALA A 98 0.72 29.48 -12.03
CA ALA A 98 2.03 29.11 -12.51
C ALA A 98 3.06 30.15 -12.05
N ALA A 99 4.29 29.70 -11.78
CA ALA A 99 5.39 30.59 -11.41
C ALA A 99 5.80 31.50 -12.60
N GLY A 100 5.44 31.13 -13.83
CA GLY A 100 5.77 31.85 -15.04
C GLY A 100 7.23 31.68 -15.46
N GLY A 101 7.66 32.56 -16.36
CA GLY A 101 9.02 32.61 -16.90
C GLY A 101 9.30 33.98 -17.48
N ASN A 102 10.33 34.08 -18.34
CA ASN A 102 10.66 35.34 -19.02
C ASN A 102 9.50 35.86 -19.87
N TYR A 103 8.70 34.96 -20.46
CA TYR A 103 7.46 35.31 -21.12
C TYR A 103 6.50 34.12 -21.06
N CYS A 104 5.45 34.24 -20.24
CA CYS A 104 4.35 33.29 -20.13
C CYS A 104 3.18 33.80 -20.94
N TYR A 105 2.79 33.03 -21.97
CA TYR A 105 1.59 33.28 -22.76
C TYR A 105 0.56 32.18 -22.49
N TRP A 106 -0.70 32.57 -22.33
CA TRP A 106 -1.81 31.64 -22.10
C TRP A 106 -3.07 32.07 -22.85
N GLU A 107 -3.93 31.11 -23.15
CA GLU A 107 -5.19 31.30 -23.84
C GLU A 107 -6.28 30.40 -23.26
N ARG A 108 -7.48 30.94 -23.11
CA ARG A 108 -8.73 30.20 -22.92
C ARG A 108 -9.46 30.21 -24.25
N LEU A 109 -9.95 29.04 -24.68
CA LEU A 109 -10.47 28.83 -26.02
C LEU A 109 -11.87 28.22 -26.00
N SER A 110 -12.75 28.66 -26.90
CA SER A 110 -14.09 28.09 -27.15
C SER A 110 -14.08 26.99 -28.21
N GLY A 111 -12.93 26.72 -28.82
CA GLY A 111 -12.71 25.66 -29.79
C GLY A 111 -11.22 25.39 -30.00
N THR A 112 -10.89 24.48 -30.90
CA THR A 112 -9.51 24.05 -31.20
C THR A 112 -9.15 24.23 -32.67
N SER A 113 -9.86 25.08 -33.40
CA SER A 113 -9.61 25.32 -34.82
C SER A 113 -8.27 26.03 -35.08
N GLY A 114 -7.77 26.77 -34.09
CA GLY A 114 -6.61 27.66 -34.24
C GLY A 114 -6.97 29.05 -34.78
N GLU A 115 -8.25 29.31 -35.02
CA GLU A 115 -8.75 30.60 -35.50
C GLU A 115 -8.98 31.58 -34.35
N PHE A 116 -8.97 32.88 -34.68
CA PHE A 116 -9.20 33.94 -33.69
C PHE A 116 -10.61 33.89 -33.10
N ASP A 117 -11.60 33.35 -33.84
CA ASP A 117 -12.98 33.21 -33.38
C ASP A 117 -13.11 32.22 -32.20
N ASP A 118 -12.13 31.34 -32.00
CA ASP A 118 -12.09 30.45 -30.85
C ASP A 118 -11.48 31.10 -29.60
N LEU A 119 -10.95 32.33 -29.69
CA LEU A 119 -10.26 32.97 -28.58
C LEU A 119 -11.26 33.59 -27.59
N ILE A 120 -11.35 33.03 -26.38
CA ILE A 120 -12.14 33.61 -25.28
C ILE A 120 -11.36 34.72 -24.58
N ALA A 121 -10.12 34.41 -24.20
CA ALA A 121 -9.23 35.34 -23.50
C ALA A 121 -7.78 34.88 -23.63
N ASN A 122 -6.84 35.82 -23.63
CA ASN A 122 -5.41 35.53 -23.53
C ASN A 122 -4.69 36.50 -22.60
N GLY A 123 -3.43 36.19 -22.31
CA GLY A 123 -2.52 37.09 -21.62
C GLY A 123 -1.07 36.70 -21.84
N GLY A 124 -0.20 37.71 -21.95
CA GLY A 124 1.25 37.56 -21.97
C GLY A 124 1.86 38.32 -20.79
N VAL A 125 2.53 37.60 -19.88
CA VAL A 125 3.10 38.17 -18.66
C VAL A 125 4.51 37.66 -18.40
N GLU A 126 5.31 38.48 -17.73
CA GLU A 126 6.58 38.06 -17.14
C GLU A 126 6.34 37.65 -15.67
N GLY A 127 6.90 36.52 -15.25
CA GLY A 127 6.72 36.02 -13.89
C GLY A 127 5.34 35.41 -13.60
N ALA A 128 4.97 35.34 -12.31
CA ALA A 128 3.87 34.53 -11.83
C ALA A 128 2.49 34.96 -12.36
N VAL A 129 1.63 33.97 -12.61
CA VAL A 129 0.31 34.17 -13.21
C VAL A 129 -0.76 33.31 -12.54
N VAL A 130 -1.98 33.83 -12.51
CA VAL A 130 -3.17 33.14 -12.00
C VAL A 130 -4.28 33.24 -13.05
N VAL A 131 -4.88 32.11 -13.41
CA VAL A 131 -5.96 32.07 -14.42
C VAL A 131 -7.09 31.18 -13.92
N THR A 132 -8.33 31.63 -14.05
CA THR A 132 -9.52 30.79 -13.87
C THR A 132 -9.97 30.24 -15.21
N ILE A 133 -9.91 28.91 -15.34
CA ILE A 133 -10.40 28.13 -16.47
C ILE A 133 -11.84 27.73 -16.16
N SER A 134 -12.77 28.16 -17.01
CA SER A 134 -14.20 27.90 -16.82
C SER A 134 -14.55 26.47 -17.26
N PRO A 135 -15.54 25.81 -16.65
CA PRO A 135 -16.10 24.56 -17.17
C PRO A 135 -16.64 24.66 -18.61
N SER A 136 -16.95 25.88 -19.08
CA SER A 136 -17.44 26.14 -20.44
C SER A 136 -16.33 26.34 -21.48
N ASP A 137 -15.07 26.44 -21.05
CA ASP A 137 -13.95 26.52 -21.98
C ASP A 137 -13.79 25.16 -22.66
N VAL A 138 -13.43 25.16 -23.93
CA VAL A 138 -13.14 23.91 -24.66
C VAL A 138 -11.69 23.52 -24.47
N ALA A 139 -10.77 24.50 -24.52
CA ALA A 139 -9.36 24.25 -24.34
C ALA A 139 -8.64 25.38 -23.59
N PHE A 140 -7.53 25.02 -22.96
CA PHE A 140 -6.56 25.95 -22.42
C PHE A 140 -5.20 25.71 -23.08
N SER A 141 -4.60 26.77 -23.61
CA SER A 141 -3.27 26.73 -24.22
C SER A 141 -2.30 27.55 -23.38
N SER A 142 -1.07 27.06 -23.21
CA SER A 142 -0.01 27.90 -22.63
C SER A 142 1.37 27.58 -23.17
N SER A 143 2.25 28.58 -23.16
CA SER A 143 3.65 28.48 -23.54
C SER A 143 4.51 29.35 -22.64
N GLY A 144 5.66 28.83 -22.21
CA GLY A 144 6.62 29.58 -21.40
C GLY A 144 6.21 29.86 -19.95
N CYS A 145 5.08 29.29 -19.49
CA CYS A 145 4.54 29.53 -18.15
C CYS A 145 5.10 28.60 -17.06
N GLY A 146 5.83 27.55 -17.45
CA GLY A 146 6.24 26.49 -16.53
C GLY A 146 5.08 25.53 -16.22
N THR A 147 4.98 25.11 -14.95
CA THR A 147 3.92 24.20 -14.49
C THR A 147 2.75 24.97 -13.90
N TRP A 148 1.56 24.70 -14.40
CA TRP A 148 0.29 25.11 -13.80
C TRP A 148 -0.13 24.12 -12.72
N SER A 149 -0.55 24.62 -11.57
CA SER A 149 -1.14 23.83 -10.49
C SER A 149 -2.45 24.49 -10.05
N LYS A 150 -3.51 23.68 -9.88
CA LYS A 150 -4.80 24.17 -9.40
C LYS A 150 -4.64 24.77 -7.99
N ALA A 151 -5.20 25.95 -7.80
CA ALA A 151 -5.23 26.66 -6.53
C ALA A 151 -6.55 26.36 -5.82
N GLY A 152 -6.50 25.42 -4.88
CA GLY A 152 -7.67 24.97 -4.11
C GLY A 152 -8.32 23.74 -4.73
#